data_AF-A0A9E4GHA7-F1
#
_entry.id   AF-A0A9E4GHA7-F1
#
_cell.length_a   1.000
_cell.length_b   1.000
_cell.length_c   1.000
_cell.angle_alpha   90.00
_cell.angle_beta   90.00
_cell.angle_gamma   90.00
#
_symmetry.space_group_name_H-M   'P 1'
#
loop_
_entity.id
_entity.type
_entity.pdbx_description
1 polymer ?
#
loop_
_entity_poly.entity_id
_entity_poly.type
_entity_poly.pdbx_seq_one_letter_code
_entity_poly.pdbx_strand_id
1 'polypeptide(L)'
;MGLIARNAEAAGIPTLSMGSALDIMQAANPPRAAFLDFPLGHTTGEPHQPQLQRDILRQALAGFTELTTPGAIKMLPFRWSHGDGWKETASNDGDTRVERHDTPQYQFEEDRVLAEQNNPEGCEVCEVSA
;
A
#
# COMPACT_ATOMS: atom_id res chain seq x y z
N MET A 1 4.76 -2.78 -8.02
CA MET A 1 4.04 -1.58 -8.51
C MET A 1 4.71 -0.87 -9.69
N GLY A 2 6.05 -0.84 -9.83
CA GLY A 2 6.71 -0.11 -10.92
C GLY A 2 6.35 -0.54 -12.35
N LEU A 3 6.24 -1.85 -12.62
CA LEU A 3 5.88 -2.37 -13.95
C LEU A 3 4.47 -1.96 -14.38
N ILE A 4 3.49 -2.10 -13.48
CA ILE A 4 2.09 -1.72 -13.73
C ILE A 4 2.00 -0.22 -13.99
N ALA A 5 2.66 0.60 -13.16
CA ALA A 5 2.69 2.04 -13.32
C ALA A 5 3.28 2.44 -14.69
N ARG A 6 4.37 1.81 -15.14
CA ARG A 6 4.95 2.06 -16.48
C ARG A 6 3.99 1.69 -17.61
N ASN A 7 3.26 0.59 -17.49
CA ASN A 7 2.27 0.21 -18.49
C ASN A 7 1.13 1.25 -18.57
N ALA A 8 0.65 1.73 -17.43
CA ALA A 8 -0.36 2.79 -17.38
C ALA A 8 0.13 4.11 -18.00
N GLU A 9 1.38 4.54 -17.71
CA GLU A 9 1.98 5.72 -18.35
C GLU A 9 2.07 5.58 -19.88
N ALA A 10 2.46 4.39 -20.36
CA ALA A 10 2.53 4.11 -21.80
C ALA A 10 1.15 4.19 -22.47
N ALA A 11 0.07 3.97 -21.72
CA ALA A 11 -1.31 4.16 -22.16
C ALA A 11 -1.82 5.61 -21.99
N GLY A 12 -0.96 6.54 -21.57
CA GLY A 12 -1.32 7.95 -21.36
C GLY A 12 -1.97 8.27 -20.00
N ILE A 13 -1.94 7.32 -19.05
CA ILE A 13 -2.46 7.53 -17.70
C ILE A 13 -1.28 7.88 -16.78
N PRO A 14 -1.21 9.12 -16.28
CA PRO A 14 -0.09 9.52 -15.43
C PRO A 14 -0.21 8.87 -14.04
N THR A 15 0.90 8.39 -13.50
CA THR A 15 0.97 7.63 -12.25
C THR A 15 2.00 8.18 -11.28
N LEU A 16 1.72 8.06 -9.97
CA LEU A 16 2.67 8.34 -8.91
C LEU A 16 2.48 7.31 -7.80
N SER A 17 3.57 6.69 -7.35
CA SER A 17 3.54 5.75 -6.24
C SER A 17 3.85 6.46 -4.92
N MET A 18 2.96 6.39 -3.94
CA MET A 18 3.24 6.84 -2.57
C MET A 18 3.67 5.66 -1.71
N GLY A 19 4.62 5.86 -0.80
CA GLY A 19 5.08 4.79 0.08
C GLY A 19 5.96 5.28 1.23
N SER A 20 6.26 4.36 2.15
CA SER A 20 7.05 4.61 3.36
C SER A 20 8.27 3.71 3.50
N ALA A 21 8.56 2.88 2.51
CA ALA A 21 9.76 2.05 2.43
C ALA A 21 10.63 2.55 1.27
N LEU A 22 11.59 3.44 1.57
CA LEU A 22 12.36 4.15 0.54
C LEU A 22 13.20 3.20 -0.32
N ASP A 23 13.83 2.21 0.30
CA ASP A 23 14.63 1.17 -0.35
C ASP A 23 13.79 0.32 -1.31
N ILE A 24 12.60 -0.11 -0.89
CA ILE A 24 11.66 -0.85 -1.73
C ILE A 24 11.19 0.03 -2.88
N MET A 25 10.91 1.31 -2.65
CA MET A 25 10.51 2.24 -3.71
C MET A 25 11.61 2.46 -4.74
N GLN A 26 12.87 2.59 -4.29
CA GLN A 26 14.04 2.67 -5.17
C GLN A 26 14.20 1.39 -6.01
N ALA A 27 14.13 0.22 -5.38
CA ALA A 27 14.23 -1.06 -6.07
C ALA A 27 13.08 -1.28 -7.07
N ALA A 28 11.85 -0.91 -6.70
CA ALA A 28 10.69 -1.00 -7.58
C ALA A 28 10.73 -0.04 -8.76
N ASN A 29 11.50 1.05 -8.66
CA ASN A 29 11.75 2.06 -9.70
C ASN A 29 10.47 2.46 -10.49
N PRO A 30 9.44 3.00 -9.81
CA PRO A 30 8.23 3.48 -10.48
C PRO A 30 8.54 4.71 -11.36
N PRO A 31 7.66 5.08 -12.31
CA PRO A 31 7.84 6.29 -13.13
C PRO A 31 8.11 7.54 -12.29
N ARG A 32 7.29 7.74 -11.26
CA ARG A 32 7.36 8.84 -10.28
C ARG A 32 6.94 8.31 -8.91
N ALA A 33 7.55 8.81 -7.84
CA ALA A 33 7.21 8.40 -6.48
C ALA A 33 7.22 9.56 -5.48
N ALA A 34 6.47 9.43 -4.39
CA ALA A 34 6.54 10.32 -3.23
C ALA A 34 6.73 9.49 -1.96
N PHE A 35 7.81 9.75 -1.25
CA PHE A 35 8.16 9.06 -0.02
C PHE A 35 7.68 9.84 1.20
N LEU A 36 6.97 9.15 2.09
CA LEU A 36 6.52 9.66 3.38
C LEU A 36 7.15 8.81 4.50
N ASP A 37 7.99 9.43 5.34
CA ASP A 37 8.73 8.75 6.42
C ASP A 37 7.86 8.45 7.66
N PHE A 38 6.79 7.69 7.45
CA PHE A 38 5.76 7.32 8.43
C PHE A 38 5.76 5.78 8.61
N PRO A 39 5.18 5.25 9.69
CA PRO A 39 5.00 3.81 9.84
C PRO A 39 4.24 3.20 8.65
N LEU A 40 4.58 1.95 8.30
CA LEU A 40 3.85 1.21 7.28
C LEU A 40 2.35 1.20 7.58
N GLY A 41 1.53 1.37 6.54
CA GLY A 41 0.07 1.55 6.67
C GLY A 41 -0.40 3.00 6.77
N HIS A 42 0.51 3.97 6.98
CA HIS A 42 0.17 5.40 7.15
C HIS A 42 0.72 6.27 6.02
N THR A 43 0.79 5.74 4.80
CA THR A 43 1.43 6.37 3.62
C THR A 43 0.77 7.67 3.14
N THR A 44 -0.39 8.03 3.68
CA THR A 44 -1.11 9.28 3.40
C THR A 44 -1.32 10.16 4.63
N GLY A 45 -0.69 9.85 5.76
CA GLY A 45 -0.76 10.63 6.99
C GLY A 45 -1.28 9.87 8.20
N GLU A 46 -1.28 10.54 9.34
CA GLU A 46 -1.75 10.00 10.63
C GLU A 46 -3.27 9.77 10.64
N PRO A 47 -3.75 8.78 11.41
CA PRO A 47 -5.19 8.57 11.60
C PRO A 47 -5.86 9.81 12.17
N HIS A 48 -7.12 10.04 11.79
CA HIS A 48 -7.95 11.14 12.30
C HIS A 48 -7.39 12.57 12.11
N GLN A 49 -6.44 12.77 11.19
CA GLN A 49 -5.87 14.09 10.88
C GLN A 49 -6.15 14.50 9.42
N PRO A 50 -7.40 14.85 9.08
CA PRO A 50 -7.81 15.05 7.68
C PRO A 50 -7.20 16.31 7.02
N GLN A 51 -6.72 17.29 7.79
CA GLN A 51 -5.97 18.42 7.26
C GLN A 51 -4.56 17.99 6.84
N LEU A 52 -3.82 17.31 7.74
CA LEU A 52 -2.50 16.76 7.46
C LEU A 52 -2.53 15.82 6.23
N GLN A 53 -3.50 14.91 6.19
CA GLN A 53 -3.67 13.98 5.06
C GLN A 53 -3.87 14.71 3.73
N ARG A 54 -4.66 15.80 3.73
CA ARG A 54 -4.85 16.63 2.53
C ARG A 54 -3.57 17.32 2.12
N ASP A 55 -2.79 17.83 3.07
CA ASP A 55 -1.54 18.53 2.77
C ASP A 55 -0.47 17.57 2.23
N ILE A 56 -0.39 16.36 2.79
CA ILE A 56 0.43 15.27 2.27
C ILE A 56 0.05 14.94 0.82
N LEU A 57 -1.23 14.72 0.55
CA LEU A 57 -1.72 14.41 -0.79
C LEU A 57 -1.45 15.54 -1.79
N ARG A 58 -1.66 16.81 -1.40
CA ARG A 58 -1.34 17.96 -2.25
C ARG A 58 0.14 18.00 -2.62
N GLN A 59 1.04 17.78 -1.65
CA GLN A 59 2.47 17.77 -1.92
C GLN A 59 2.90 16.59 -2.80
N ALA A 60 2.29 15.42 -2.61
CA ALA A 60 2.51 14.27 -3.46
C ALA A 60 2.03 14.53 -4.90
N LEU A 61 0.82 15.09 -5.06
CA LEU A 61 0.23 15.43 -6.36
C LEU A 61 1.02 16.51 -7.10
N ALA A 62 1.64 17.46 -6.40
CA ALA A 62 2.57 18.41 -7.02
C ALA A 62 3.77 17.71 -7.70
N GLY A 63 4.09 16.47 -7.31
CA GLY A 63 5.10 15.64 -7.96
C GLY A 63 4.83 15.35 -9.44
N PHE A 64 3.57 15.42 -9.91
CA PHE A 64 3.25 15.26 -11.33
C PHE A 64 3.82 16.39 -12.21
N THR A 65 3.97 17.59 -11.65
CA THR A 65 4.51 18.75 -12.37
C THR A 65 5.99 19.01 -12.07
N GLU A 66 6.49 18.52 -10.94
CA GLU A 66 7.87 18.75 -10.49
C GLU A 66 8.84 17.64 -10.90
N LEU A 67 8.41 16.38 -10.90
CA LEU A 67 9.29 15.24 -11.18
C LEU A 67 9.36 14.98 -12.68
N THR A 68 10.42 15.47 -13.31
CA THR A 68 10.65 15.35 -14.76
C THR A 68 11.56 14.17 -15.14
N THR A 69 12.23 13.56 -14.16
CA THR A 69 13.14 12.43 -14.39
C THR A 69 12.46 11.11 -14.00
N PRO A 70 12.43 10.09 -14.88
CA PRO A 70 11.89 8.77 -14.54
C PRO A 70 12.60 8.16 -13.33
N GLY A 71 11.84 7.57 -12.41
CA GLY A 71 12.39 6.99 -11.18
C GLY A 71 12.63 8.01 -10.06
N ALA A 72 12.38 9.30 -10.30
CA ALA A 72 12.55 10.31 -9.26
C ALA A 72 11.56 10.11 -8.11
N ILE A 73 12.07 10.31 -6.89
CA ILE A 73 11.32 10.17 -5.64
C ILE A 73 11.31 11.52 -4.95
N LYS A 74 10.11 12.09 -4.75
CA LYS A 74 9.91 13.30 -3.94
C LYS A 74 9.91 12.92 -2.46
N MET A 75 10.80 13.52 -1.68
CA MET A 75 10.81 13.38 -0.23
C MET A 75 9.77 14.35 0.37
N LEU A 76 8.72 13.82 1.00
CA LEU A 76 7.71 14.67 1.63
C LEU A 76 8.20 15.19 2.99
N PRO A 77 7.98 16.48 3.33
CA PRO A 77 8.62 17.12 4.48
C PRO A 77 7.89 16.88 5.82
N PHE A 78 6.99 15.90 5.89
CA PHE A 78 6.20 15.64 7.09
C PHE A 78 6.93 14.70 8.06
N ARG A 79 6.56 14.79 9.34
CA ARG A 79 7.12 13.97 10.42
C ARG A 79 6.00 13.35 11.23
N TRP A 80 6.22 12.12 11.66
CA TRP A 80 5.30 11.40 12.54
C TRP A 80 5.26 12.07 13.91
N SER A 81 4.06 12.39 14.41
CA SER A 81 3.89 13.14 15.66
C SER A 81 4.43 12.43 16.90
N HIS A 82 4.46 11.08 16.88
CA HIS A 82 4.95 10.27 18.00
C HIS A 82 6.47 9.98 17.92
N GLY A 83 7.20 10.67 17.04
CA GLY A 83 8.64 10.49 16.87
C GLY A 83 9.04 9.20 16.14
N ASP A 84 10.34 8.87 16.17
CA ASP A 84 10.92 7.81 15.34
C ASP A 84 11.03 6.44 16.03
N GLY A 85 10.52 6.29 17.26
CA GLY A 85 10.64 5.04 18.04
C GLY A 85 10.00 3.82 17.35
N TRP A 86 9.04 4.03 16.45
CA TRP A 86 8.45 2.96 15.63
C TRP A 86 9.45 2.30 14.67
N LYS A 87 10.52 2.99 14.27
CA LYS A 87 11.54 2.45 13.36
C LYS A 87 12.32 1.32 14.02
N GLU A 88 12.47 1.37 15.35
CA GLU A 88 13.18 0.34 16.11
C GLU A 88 12.41 -0.99 16.10
N THR A 89 11.08 -0.96 16.08
CA THR A 89 10.23 -2.16 16.12
C THR A 89 9.79 -2.65 14.74
N ALA A 90 9.95 -1.83 13.69
CA ALA A 90 9.46 -2.12 12.34
C ALA A 90 10.00 -3.42 11.71
N SER A 91 11.11 -3.97 12.21
CA SER A 91 11.73 -5.22 11.72
C SER A 91 11.80 -6.35 12.76
N ASN A 92 11.24 -6.16 13.97
CA ASN A 92 11.57 -7.01 15.11
C ASN A 92 10.61 -8.18 15.37
N ASP A 93 9.52 -8.32 14.61
CA ASP A 93 8.47 -9.29 14.97
C ASP A 93 8.76 -10.74 14.58
N GLY A 94 9.93 -11.03 13.98
CA GLY A 94 10.26 -12.37 13.51
C GLY A 94 9.25 -12.86 12.45
N ASP A 95 9.16 -14.18 12.29
CA ASP A 95 8.18 -14.76 11.39
C ASP A 95 6.83 -14.94 12.10
N THR A 96 5.94 -13.96 11.96
CA THR A 96 4.57 -14.01 12.52
C THR A 96 3.57 -14.73 11.61
N ARG A 97 4.02 -15.30 10.48
CA ARG A 97 3.13 -16.00 9.57
C ARG A 97 2.55 -17.23 10.26
N VAL A 98 1.23 -17.31 10.28
CA VAL A 98 0.49 -18.51 10.71
C VAL A 98 0.63 -19.62 9.66
N GLU A 99 0.35 -20.86 10.08
CA GLU A 99 0.26 -21.99 9.15
C GLU A 99 -0.74 -21.68 8.03
N ARG A 100 -0.36 -22.04 6.80
CA ARG A 100 -1.28 -21.94 5.66
C ARG A 100 -2.24 -23.12 5.73
N HIS A 101 -3.49 -22.85 6.04
CA HIS A 101 -4.55 -23.86 5.98
C HIS A 101 -5.03 -24.05 4.53
N ASP A 102 -5.40 -25.28 4.20
CA ASP A 102 -6.10 -25.65 2.96
C ASP A 102 -7.60 -25.36 3.04
N THR A 103 -8.11 -25.06 4.23
CA THR A 103 -9.49 -24.68 4.51
C THR A 103 -9.65 -23.15 4.62
N PRO A 104 -10.76 -22.59 4.12
CA PRO A 104 -11.07 -21.16 4.29
C PRO A 104 -11.06 -20.75 5.76
N GLN A 105 -10.40 -19.64 6.06
CA GLN A 105 -10.33 -19.06 7.40
C GLN A 105 -11.26 -17.85 7.48
N TYR A 106 -12.11 -17.82 8.50
CA TYR A 106 -13.11 -16.78 8.71
C TYR A 106 -12.76 -15.96 9.94
N GLN A 107 -13.08 -14.65 9.93
CA GLN A 107 -12.84 -13.80 11.09
C GLN A 107 -13.80 -14.17 12.24
N PHE A 108 -15.06 -14.46 11.91
CA PHE A 108 -16.08 -14.92 12.84
C PHE A 108 -16.85 -16.13 12.29
N GLU A 109 -17.50 -16.88 13.18
CA GLU A 109 -18.36 -18.01 12.82
C GLU A 109 -19.55 -17.58 11.95
N GLU A 110 -20.05 -16.36 12.16
CA GLU A 110 -21.10 -15.77 11.33
C GLU A 110 -20.65 -15.60 9.87
N ASP A 111 -19.39 -15.25 9.63
CA ASP A 111 -18.84 -15.13 8.27
C ASP A 111 -18.77 -16.49 7.58
N ARG A 112 -18.40 -17.56 8.32
CA ARG A 112 -18.40 -18.94 7.82
C ARG A 112 -19.81 -19.35 7.40
N VAL A 113 -20.78 -19.13 8.28
CA VAL A 113 -22.19 -19.46 8.02
C VAL A 113 -22.71 -18.69 6.81
N LEU A 114 -22.43 -17.39 6.68
CA LEU A 114 -22.84 -16.59 5.52
C LEU A 114 -22.17 -17.06 4.22
N ALA A 115 -20.90 -17.44 4.26
CA ALA A 115 -20.19 -17.95 3.09
C ALA A 115 -20.75 -19.31 2.65
N GLU A 116 -21.02 -20.22 3.59
CA GLU A 116 -21.60 -21.55 3.32
C GLU A 116 -23.08 -21.46 2.88
N GLN A 117 -23.85 -20.52 3.45
CA GLN A 117 -25.24 -20.28 3.04
C GLN A 117 -25.35 -19.73 1.61
N ASN A 118 -24.35 -19.02 1.12
CA ASN A 118 -24.30 -18.47 -0.24
C ASN A 118 -23.73 -19.48 -1.27
N ASN A 119 -24.03 -20.78 -1.10
CA ASN A 119 -23.63 -21.96 -1.88
C ASN A 119 -22.79 -21.71 -3.16
N PRO A 120 -21.59 -22.32 -3.31
CA PRO A 120 -20.66 -22.11 -4.43
C PRO A 120 -21.14 -22.44 -5.85
N GLU A 121 -22.33 -23.03 -6.06
CA GLU A 121 -22.89 -23.27 -7.41
C GLU A 121 -23.13 -21.97 -8.21
N GLY A 122 -23.01 -20.79 -7.59
CA GLY A 122 -23.04 -19.49 -8.25
C GLY A 122 -21.71 -18.74 -8.30
N CYS A 123 -20.64 -19.27 -7.69
CA CYS A 123 -19.33 -18.61 -7.67
C CYS A 123 -18.41 -19.23 -8.72
N GLU A 124 -18.48 -18.72 -9.96
CA GLU A 124 -17.65 -19.15 -11.11
C GLU A 124 -16.14 -19.20 -10.83
N VAL A 125 -15.66 -18.54 -9.77
CA VAL A 125 -14.23 -18.47 -9.40
C VAL A 125 -13.82 -19.62 -8.47
N CYS A 126 -14.73 -20.17 -7.67
CA CYS A 126 -14.42 -21.20 -6.67
C CYS A 126 -14.44 -22.63 -7.23
N GLU A 127 -15.01 -22.87 -8.42
CA GLU A 127 -15.10 -24.21 -9.03
C GLU A 127 -13.79 -24.69 -9.69
N VAL A 128 -12.77 -23.83 -9.83
CA VAL A 128 -11.56 -24.14 -10.64
C VAL A 128 -10.49 -24.92 -9.88
N SER A 129 -10.80 -25.56 -8.76
CA SER A 129 -9.80 -26.34 -8.01
C SER A 129 -10.43 -27.55 -7.32
N ALA A 130 -10.67 -28.60 -8.11
CA ALA A 130 -10.80 -29.98 -7.65
C ALA A 130 -9.78 -30.85 -8.39
#